data_AF-A0A2W4ICM7-F1
#
_entry.id   AF-A0A2W4ICM7-F1
#
_cell.length_a   1.000
_cell.length_b   1.000
_cell.length_c   1.000
_cell.angle_alpha   90.00
_cell.angle_beta   90.00
_cell.angle_gamma   90.00
#
_symmetry.space_group_name_H-M   'P 1'
#
loop_
_entity.id
_entity.type
_entity.pdbx_description
1 polymer ?
#
loop_
_entity_poly.entity_id
_entity_poly.type
_entity_poly.pdbx_seq_one_letter_code
_entity_poly.pdbx_strand_id
1 'polypeptide(L)'
;MAVGTVGSFFALTLNQHPLIQYLSLAAVLFAIGLYGMVVSRNAVRVLMAIELMLNAVNINLVAFARYVDPVQVKGQLFAIFVITVAAAEAAVGLAIVLSIYRNTSTVDMERFNLLKW
;
A
#
# COMPACT_ATOMS: atom_id res chain seq x y z
N MET A 1 -13.36 -1.85 27.43
CA MET A 1 -14.62 -1.45 26.76
C MET A 1 -14.48 -1.26 25.25
N ALA A 2 -13.30 -0.98 24.67
CA ALA A 2 -13.12 -0.78 23.22
C ALA A 2 -13.04 -2.07 22.37
N VAL A 3 -12.55 -3.19 22.91
CA VAL A 3 -12.34 -4.44 22.14
C VAL A 3 -13.67 -5.08 21.70
N GLY A 4 -14.72 -5.00 22.52
CA GLY A 4 -16.05 -5.51 22.19
C GLY A 4 -16.71 -4.77 21.03
N THR A 5 -16.52 -3.45 20.96
CA THR A 5 -17.10 -2.58 19.92
C THR A 5 -16.44 -2.81 18.56
N VAL A 6 -15.13 -3.01 18.54
CA VAL A 6 -14.38 -3.35 17.31
C VAL A 6 -14.78 -4.74 16.81
N GLY A 7 -14.93 -5.72 17.71
CA GLY A 7 -15.41 -7.06 17.37
C GLY A 7 -16.82 -7.06 16.77
N SER A 8 -17.75 -6.30 17.35
CA SER A 8 -19.10 -6.15 16.81
C SER A 8 -19.15 -5.40 15.48
N PHE A 9 -18.28 -4.39 15.30
CA PHE A 9 -18.15 -3.68 14.02
C PHE A 9 -17.63 -4.60 12.91
N PHE A 10 -16.63 -5.43 13.21
CA PHE A 10 -16.09 -6.42 12.27
C PHE A 10 -17.11 -7.52 11.92
N ALA A 11 -17.88 -7.99 12.91
CA ALA A 11 -18.95 -8.97 12.68
C ALA A 11 -20.09 -8.38 11.81
N LEU A 12 -20.42 -7.10 12.00
CA LEU A 12 -21.38 -6.39 11.16
C LEU A 12 -20.87 -6.25 9.73
N THR A 13 -19.64 -5.77 9.51
CA THR A 13 -19.06 -5.60 8.16
C THR A 13 -18.85 -6.93 7.43
N LEU A 14 -18.49 -8.00 8.13
CA LEU A 14 -18.37 -9.35 7.54
C LEU A 14 -19.72 -9.91 7.06
N ASN A 15 -20.85 -9.44 7.63
CA ASN A 15 -22.21 -9.88 7.28
C ASN A 15 -22.90 -8.94 6.27
N GLN A 16 -22.22 -7.90 5.77
CA GLN A 16 -22.73 -6.98 4.76
C GLN A 16 -22.27 -7.36 3.33
N HIS A 17 -22.84 -6.71 2.31
CA HIS A 17 -22.56 -6.93 0.88
C HIS A 17 -21.06 -7.14 0.59
N PRO A 18 -20.67 -8.09 -0.27
CA PRO A 18 -19.26 -8.45 -0.50
C PRO A 18 -18.34 -7.28 -0.91
N LEU A 19 -18.89 -6.16 -1.42
CA LEU A 19 -18.16 -4.91 -1.64
C LEU A 19 -17.48 -4.37 -0.37
N ILE A 20 -18.20 -4.31 0.75
CA ILE A 20 -17.69 -3.70 1.99
C ILE A 20 -16.53 -4.50 2.59
N GLN A 21 -16.50 -5.82 2.34
CA GLN A 21 -15.41 -6.70 2.74
C GLN A 21 -14.13 -6.37 1.97
N TYR A 22 -14.22 -6.16 0.65
CA TYR A 22 -13.06 -5.74 -0.15
C TYR A 22 -12.58 -4.33 0.22
N LEU A 23 -13.51 -3.39 0.47
CA LEU A 23 -13.17 -2.02 0.88
C LEU A 23 -12.49 -1.99 2.25
N SER A 24 -13.02 -2.73 3.23
CA SER A 24 -12.41 -2.82 4.56
C SER A 24 -11.05 -3.52 4.52
N LEU A 25 -10.90 -4.60 3.74
CA LEU A 25 -9.61 -5.25 3.53
C LEU A 25 -8.59 -4.28 2.92
N ALA A 26 -8.96 -3.57 1.86
CA ALA A 26 -8.08 -2.57 1.23
C ALA A 26 -7.68 -1.47 2.23
N ALA A 27 -8.63 -0.96 3.02
CA ALA A 27 -8.34 0.06 4.04
C ALA A 27 -7.36 -0.45 5.12
N VAL A 28 -7.51 -1.69 5.58
CA VAL A 28 -6.59 -2.32 6.55
C VAL A 28 -5.20 -2.50 5.95
N LEU A 29 -5.10 -3.02 4.73
CA LEU A 29 -3.82 -3.20 4.04
C LEU A 29 -3.11 -1.86 3.80
N PHE A 30 -3.86 -0.83 3.40
CA PHE A 30 -3.33 0.52 3.24
C PHE A 30 -2.81 1.09 4.55
N ALA A 31 -3.55 0.92 5.66
CA ALA A 31 -3.12 1.37 6.97
C ALA A 31 -1.86 0.64 7.46
N ILE A 32 -1.74 -0.67 7.20
CA ILE A 32 -0.53 -1.45 7.51
C ILE A 32 0.65 -0.96 6.68
N GLY A 33 0.45 -0.71 5.38
CA GLY A 33 1.48 -0.14 4.51
C GLY A 33 1.93 1.24 4.99
N LEU A 34 0.98 2.11 5.34
CA LEU A 34 1.27 3.44 5.87
C LEU A 34 2.06 3.38 7.19
N TYR A 35 1.63 2.53 8.12
CA TYR A 35 2.35 2.30 9.38
C TYR A 35 3.77 1.76 9.12
N GLY A 36 3.88 0.77 8.22
CA GLY A 36 5.15 0.20 7.81
C GLY A 36 6.08 1.25 7.21
N MET A 37 5.58 2.14 6.36
CA MET A 37 6.35 3.21 5.74
C MET A 37 6.95 4.17 6.78
N VAL A 38 6.15 4.60 7.77
CA VAL A 38 6.60 5.56 8.78
C VAL A 38 7.57 4.96 9.80
N VAL A 39 7.37 3.70 10.19
CA VAL A 39 8.19 3.05 11.24
C VAL A 39 9.48 2.42 10.67
N SER A 40 9.56 2.23 9.36
CA SER A 40 10.69 1.57 8.72
C SER A 40 11.97 2.41 8.79
N ARG A 41 12.99 1.88 9.47
CA ARG A 41 14.36 2.43 9.45
C ARG A 41 15.17 2.03 8.22
N ASN A 42 14.79 0.95 7.55
CA ASN A 42 15.47 0.46 6.35
C ASN A 42 14.75 0.98 5.10
N ALA A 43 15.48 1.65 4.21
CA ALA A 43 14.94 2.22 2.97
C ALA A 43 14.24 1.17 2.08
N VAL A 44 14.75 -0.07 2.02
CA VAL A 44 14.09 -1.15 1.25
C VAL A 44 12.74 -1.52 1.86
N ARG A 45 12.62 -1.49 3.18
CA ARG A 45 11.36 -1.80 3.87
C ARG A 45 10.31 -0.71 3.62
N VAL A 46 10.74 0.54 3.45
CA VAL A 46 9.87 1.65 3.03
C VAL A 46 9.31 1.40 1.64
N LEU A 47 10.15 1.01 0.68
CA LEU A 47 9.71 0.66 -0.69
C LEU A 47 8.68 -0.49 -0.66
N MET A 48 8.94 -1.56 0.10
CA MET A 48 7.98 -2.67 0.25
C MET A 48 6.65 -2.22 0.88
N ALA A 49 6.69 -1.26 1.80
CA ALA A 49 5.48 -0.71 2.42
C ALA A 49 4.66 0.15 1.43
N ILE A 50 5.33 0.87 0.53
CA ILE A 50 4.70 1.62 -0.56
C ILE A 50 4.01 0.67 -1.54
N GLU A 51 4.68 -0.41 -1.95
CA GLU A 51 4.09 -1.45 -2.81
C GLU A 51 2.82 -2.05 -2.18
N LEU A 52 2.83 -2.29 -0.86
CA LEU A 52 1.65 -2.79 -0.15
C LEU A 52 0.48 -1.78 -0.19
N MET A 53 0.76 -0.49 -0.06
CA MET A 53 -0.25 0.57 -0.19
C MET A 53 -0.82 0.63 -1.62
N LEU A 54 0.04 0.55 -2.65
CA LEU A 54 -0.41 0.55 -4.06
C LEU A 54 -1.26 -0.68 -4.38
N ASN A 55 -0.93 -1.85 -3.82
CA ASN A 55 -1.75 -3.05 -3.98
C ASN A 55 -3.12 -2.91 -3.31
N ALA A 56 -3.19 -2.27 -2.13
CA ALA A 56 -4.46 -1.96 -1.48
C ALA A 56 -5.35 -1.05 -2.34
N VAL A 57 -4.77 -0.04 -3.00
CA VAL A 57 -5.49 0.82 -3.95
C VAL A 57 -6.02 0.02 -5.14
N ASN A 58 -5.24 -0.93 -5.68
CA ASN A 58 -5.69 -1.83 -6.76
C ASN A 58 -6.88 -2.70 -6.37
N ILE A 59 -6.88 -3.27 -5.16
CA ILE A 59 -8.02 -4.04 -4.64
C ILE A 59 -9.29 -3.16 -4.61
N ASN A 60 -9.15 -1.92 -4.15
CA ASN A 60 -10.26 -0.98 -4.08
C ASN A 60 -10.81 -0.63 -5.48
N LEU A 61 -9.92 -0.35 -6.44
CA LEU A 61 -10.28 -0.05 -7.82
C LEU A 61 -11.01 -1.22 -8.50
N VAL A 62 -10.50 -2.45 -8.35
CA VAL A 62 -11.12 -3.65 -8.95
C VAL A 62 -12.45 -3.96 -8.26
N ALA A 63 -12.56 -3.74 -6.94
CA ALA A 63 -13.82 -3.85 -6.23
C ALA A 63 -14.85 -2.87 -6.82
N PHE A 64 -14.53 -1.56 -6.91
CA PHE A 64 -15.46 -0.60 -7.50
C PHE A 64 -15.82 -0.91 -8.95
N ALA A 65 -14.85 -1.36 -9.76
CA ALA A 65 -15.09 -1.77 -11.14
C ALA A 65 -16.20 -2.82 -11.25
N ARG A 66 -16.22 -3.77 -10.31
CA ARG A 66 -17.21 -4.87 -10.30
C ARG A 66 -18.62 -4.43 -9.91
N TYR A 67 -18.76 -3.41 -9.05
CA TYR A 67 -20.07 -2.99 -8.52
C TYR A 67 -20.66 -1.75 -9.20
N VAL A 68 -19.84 -0.88 -9.79
CA VAL A 68 -20.31 0.35 -10.45
C VAL A 68 -20.67 0.09 -11.91
N ASP A 69 -19.81 -0.62 -12.66
CA ASP A 69 -19.98 -0.82 -14.11
C ASP A 69 -19.42 -2.20 -14.54
N PRO A 70 -20.10 -3.31 -14.22
CA PRO A 70 -19.57 -4.66 -14.50
C PRO A 70 -19.41 -4.97 -16.00
N VAL A 71 -20.12 -4.24 -16.86
CA VAL A 71 -20.05 -4.41 -18.32
C VAL A 71 -18.80 -3.75 -18.90
N GLN A 72 -18.31 -2.68 -18.27
CA GLN A 72 -17.15 -1.93 -18.74
C GLN A 72 -15.94 -2.22 -17.87
N VAL A 73 -14.92 -2.88 -18.43
CA VAL A 73 -13.67 -3.29 -17.75
C VAL A 73 -12.73 -2.13 -17.37
N LYS A 74 -13.24 -0.90 -17.26
CA LYS A 74 -12.45 0.33 -17.04
C LYS A 74 -11.60 0.30 -15.77
N GLY A 75 -12.16 -0.13 -14.63
CA GLY A 75 -11.40 -0.16 -13.38
C GLY A 75 -10.36 -1.28 -13.32
N GLN A 76 -10.54 -2.37 -14.08
CA GLN A 76 -9.53 -3.42 -14.23
C GLN A 76 -8.36 -2.93 -15.10
N LEU A 77 -8.65 -2.24 -16.21
CA LEU A 77 -7.62 -1.59 -17.03
C LEU A 77 -6.80 -0.58 -16.20
N PHE A 78 -7.48 0.25 -15.41
CA PHE A 78 -6.79 1.22 -14.55
C PHE A 78 -5.88 0.54 -13.52
N ALA A 79 -6.30 -0.58 -12.92
CA ALA A 79 -5.45 -1.36 -12.00
C ALA A 79 -4.18 -1.90 -12.69
N ILE A 80 -4.26 -2.33 -13.95
CA ILE A 80 -3.08 -2.78 -14.72
C ILE A 80 -2.09 -1.63 -14.94
N PHE A 81 -2.58 -0.42 -15.24
CA PHE A 81 -1.72 0.76 -15.33
C PHE A 81 -1.03 1.06 -14.00
N VAL A 82 -1.75 0.99 -12.88
CA VAL A 82 -1.17 1.18 -11.54
C VAL A 82 -0.08 0.14 -11.26
N ILE A 83 -0.29 -1.15 -11.59
CA ILE A 83 0.74 -2.18 -11.43
C ILE A 83 1.98 -1.88 -12.29
N THR A 84 1.78 -1.39 -13.51
CA THR A 84 2.88 -1.05 -14.43
C THR A 84 3.69 0.14 -13.89
N VAL A 85 3.01 1.16 -13.35
CA VAL A 85 3.67 2.30 -12.70
C VAL A 85 4.38 1.88 -11.42
N ALA A 86 3.78 1.02 -10.60
CA ALA A 86 4.40 0.47 -9.39
C ALA A 86 5.70 -0.29 -9.73
N ALA A 87 5.70 -1.12 -10.78
CA ALA A 87 6.91 -1.80 -11.23
C ALA A 87 8.02 -0.83 -11.66
N ALA A 88 7.67 0.26 -12.36
CA ALA A 88 8.62 1.31 -12.72
C ALA A 88 9.13 2.08 -11.50
N GLU A 89 8.24 2.41 -10.56
CA GLU A 89 8.58 3.07 -9.29
C GLU A 89 9.54 2.21 -8.45
N ALA A 90 9.24 0.93 -8.25
CA ALA A 90 10.09 0.01 -7.50
C ALA A 90 11.50 -0.12 -8.11
N ALA A 91 11.60 -0.17 -9.45
CA ALA A 91 12.88 -0.22 -10.14
C ALA A 91 13.70 1.06 -9.90
N VAL A 92 13.07 2.24 -10.02
CA VAL A 92 13.72 3.54 -9.76
C VAL A 92 14.09 3.69 -8.29
N GLY A 93 13.17 3.36 -7.38
CA GLY A 93 13.38 3.42 -5.93
C GLY A 93 14.54 2.54 -5.48
N LEU A 94 14.61 1.30 -5.98
CA LEU A 94 15.72 0.40 -5.65
C LEU A 94 17.04 0.88 -6.25
N ALA A 95 17.04 1.43 -7.47
CA ALA A 95 18.23 2.01 -8.07
C ALA A 95 18.79 3.18 -7.24
N ILE A 96 17.91 4.03 -6.70
CA ILE A 96 18.29 5.12 -5.80
C ILE A 96 18.88 4.55 -4.50
N VAL A 97 18.23 3.57 -3.87
CA VAL A 97 18.72 2.93 -2.64
C VAL A 97 20.10 2.31 -2.85
N LEU A 98 20.32 1.62 -3.98
CA LEU A 98 21.61 1.03 -4.32
C LEU A 98 22.70 2.09 -4.57
N SER A 99 22.35 3.19 -5.24
CA SER A 99 23.26 4.31 -5.47
C SER A 99 23.75 4.91 -4.14
N ILE A 100 22.83 5.13 -3.21
CA ILE A 100 23.14 5.63 -1.86
C ILE A 100 23.99 4.60 -1.11
N TYR A 101 23.58 3.33 -1.11
CA TYR A 101 24.31 2.25 -0.45
C TYR A 101 25.76 2.15 -0.92
N ARG A 102 26.04 2.38 -2.21
CA ARG A 102 27.40 2.37 -2.75
C ARG A 102 28.29 3.47 -2.15
N ASN A 103 27.71 4.59 -1.73
CA ASN A 103 28.45 5.72 -1.16
C ASN A 103 28.49 5.70 0.38
N THR A 104 27.48 5.14 1.05
CA THR A 104 27.34 5.16 2.51
C THR A 104 27.54 3.79 3.18
N SER A 105 27.59 2.70 2.41
CA SER A 105 27.65 1.30 2.88
C SER A 105 26.55 0.93 3.89
N THR A 106 25.44 1.65 3.90
CA THR A 106 24.29 1.41 4.78
C THR A 106 22.97 1.75 4.09
N VAL A 107 21.91 1.04 4.47
CA VAL A 107 20.52 1.27 4.02
C VAL A 107 19.66 1.90 5.12
N ASP A 108 20.29 2.32 6.21
CA ASP A 108 19.62 2.95 7.36
C ASP A 108 19.27 4.41 7.05
N MET A 109 17.98 4.71 7.06
CA MET A 109 17.45 6.04 6.74
C MET A 109 17.82 7.10 7.79
N GLU A 110 18.07 6.72 9.04
CA GLU A 110 18.42 7.70 10.08
C GLU A 110 19.79 8.35 9.82
N ARG A 111 20.65 7.66 9.06
CA ARG A 111 21.97 8.16 8.65
C ARG A 111 21.93 9.09 7.44
N PHE A 112 20.77 9.25 6.79
CA PHE A 112 20.60 10.12 5.61
C PHE A 112 20.20 11.55 5.98
N ASN A 113 20.54 12.01 7.18
CA ASN A 113 20.22 13.35 7.69
C ASN A 113 21.34 14.38 7.41
N LEU A 114 21.96 14.31 6.23
CA LEU A 114 23.14 15.12 5.88
C LEU A 114 22.80 16.59 5.59
N LEU A 115 21.54 16.91 5.29
CA LEU A 115 21.07 18.23 4.91
C LEU A 115 20.31 18.96 6.04
N LYS A 116 20.45 18.49 7.27
CA LYS A 116 19.85 19.15 8.44
C LYS A 116 20.71 20.34 8.87
N TRP A 117 20.10 21.51 8.92
CA TRP A 117 20.64 22.71 9.57
C TRP A 117 20.55 22.58 11.09
#